data_AF-A8MJE4-F1
#
_entry.id   AF-A8MJE4-F1
#
_cell.length_a   1.000
_cell.length_b   1.000
_cell.length_c   1.000
_cell.angle_alpha   90.00
_cell.angle_beta   90.00
_cell.angle_gamma   90.00
#
_symmetry.space_group_name_H-M   'P 1'
#
loop_
_entity.id
_entity.type
_entity.pdbx_description
1 polymer ?
#
loop_
_entity_poly.entity_id
_entity_poly.type
_entity_poly.pdbx_seq_one_letter_code
_entity_poly.pdbx_strand_id
1 'polypeptide(L)'
;MKFITEEDLRSIFRKEPFTNYEIKAGEKLTPGGRQFLMDQRVHINEYPLNNGKDKADRKKKELMTEVEVQDAPKKEANKKQFYAKVKSMEALFLLTAEEILKSDVFLAQDVIHLGKEFSQVKNVLKENTIPNSLYKGCTGMDENHICNEFDDCFEITEFHMQLENGRNIIILHRLRCALRELGAYVSEEFEGSDGEFSRGVIGKVNQSINTLSQMICSIVGGTKCQKES
;
A
#
# COMPACT_ATOMS: atom_id res chain seq x y z
N MET A 1 -34.10 -33.57 -8.66
CA MET A 1 -32.70 -33.11 -8.81
C MET A 1 -32.64 -32.20 -10.01
N LYS A 2 -32.11 -30.99 -9.85
CA LYS A 2 -32.06 -29.99 -10.92
C LYS A 2 -30.62 -29.87 -11.42
N PHE A 3 -30.43 -29.91 -12.72
CA PHE A 3 -29.12 -29.73 -13.32
C PHE A 3 -28.95 -28.27 -13.72
N ILE A 4 -27.84 -27.67 -13.29
CA ILE A 4 -27.45 -26.33 -13.69
C ILE A 4 -26.55 -26.47 -14.91
N THR A 5 -27.00 -25.93 -16.03
CA THR A 5 -26.27 -25.97 -17.29
C THR A 5 -25.39 -24.73 -17.46
N GLU A 6 -24.46 -24.79 -18.41
CA GLU A 6 -23.64 -23.65 -18.81
C GLU A 6 -24.48 -22.45 -19.28
N GLU A 7 -25.58 -22.69 -20.00
CA GLU A 7 -26.44 -21.62 -20.51
C GLU A 7 -27.16 -20.89 -19.38
N ASP A 8 -27.57 -21.62 -18.33
CA ASP A 8 -28.15 -21.03 -17.12
C ASP A 8 -27.16 -20.07 -16.44
N LEU A 9 -25.89 -20.48 -16.35
CA LEU A 9 -24.82 -19.69 -15.73
C LEU A 9 -24.45 -18.47 -16.59
N ARG A 10 -24.40 -18.62 -17.91
CA ARG A 10 -24.17 -17.50 -18.84
C ARG A 10 -25.26 -16.45 -18.76
N SER A 11 -26.52 -16.87 -18.64
CA SER A 11 -27.66 -15.96 -18.49
C SER A 11 -27.55 -15.13 -17.22
N ILE A 12 -27.14 -15.74 -16.10
CA ILE A 12 -26.93 -15.04 -14.82
C ILE A 12 -25.70 -14.12 -14.91
N PHE A 13 -24.59 -14.62 -15.46
CA PHE A 13 -23.32 -13.89 -15.53
C PHE A 13 -23.38 -12.67 -16.48
N ARG A 14 -24.20 -12.74 -17.54
CA ARG A 14 -24.47 -11.59 -18.43
C ARG A 14 -25.29 -10.49 -17.77
N LYS A 15 -26.16 -10.83 -16.81
CA LYS A 15 -26.95 -9.85 -16.06
C LYS A 15 -26.12 -9.17 -14.99
N GLU A 16 -25.33 -9.96 -14.27
CA GLU A 16 -24.45 -9.48 -13.22
C GLU A 16 -23.24 -10.44 -13.09
N PRO A 17 -22.01 -9.98 -13.38
CA PRO A 17 -20.82 -10.80 -13.19
C PRO A 17 -20.61 -11.13 -11.70
N PHE A 18 -20.29 -12.39 -11.39
CA PHE A 18 -20.08 -12.87 -10.03
C PHE A 18 -18.76 -13.64 -9.90
N THR A 19 -18.16 -13.62 -8.71
CA THR A 19 -16.90 -14.32 -8.40
C THR A 19 -17.08 -15.57 -7.57
N ASN A 20 -18.28 -15.80 -7.02
CA ASN A 20 -18.63 -16.98 -6.23
C ASN A 20 -19.96 -17.58 -6.72
N TYR A 21 -20.04 -18.91 -6.77
CA TYR A 21 -21.24 -19.64 -7.14
C TYR A 21 -21.57 -20.74 -6.11
N GLU A 22 -22.75 -20.66 -5.51
CA GLU A 22 -23.22 -21.63 -4.51
C GLU A 22 -24.14 -22.67 -5.15
N ILE A 23 -23.79 -23.96 -4.99
CA ILE A 23 -24.66 -25.05 -5.42
C ILE A 23 -25.65 -25.38 -4.30
N LYS A 24 -26.95 -25.16 -4.53
CA LYS A 24 -27.98 -25.45 -3.52
C LYS A 24 -28.20 -26.95 -3.36
N ALA A 25 -28.70 -27.34 -2.19
CA ALA A 25 -29.04 -28.73 -1.90
C ALA A 25 -30.06 -29.27 -2.92
N GLY A 26 -29.70 -30.34 -3.64
CA GLY A 26 -30.52 -30.94 -4.70
C GLY A 26 -30.25 -30.43 -6.12
N GLU A 27 -29.32 -29.49 -6.28
CA GLU A 27 -28.80 -29.02 -7.56
C GLU A 27 -27.45 -29.69 -7.88
N LYS A 28 -27.18 -29.96 -9.17
CA LYS A 28 -25.89 -30.47 -9.65
C LYS A 28 -25.45 -29.68 -10.86
N LEU A 29 -24.17 -29.32 -10.93
CA LEU A 29 -23.58 -28.75 -12.14
C LEU A 29 -23.43 -29.84 -13.22
N THR A 30 -23.73 -29.49 -14.46
CA THR A 30 -23.28 -30.29 -15.60
C THR A 30 -21.77 -30.09 -15.80
N PRO A 31 -21.08 -31.02 -16.48
CA PRO A 31 -19.66 -30.86 -16.81
C PRO A 31 -19.37 -29.52 -17.52
N GLY A 32 -20.23 -29.11 -18.47
CA GLY A 32 -20.10 -27.81 -19.15
C GLY A 32 -20.30 -26.61 -18.22
N GLY A 33 -21.26 -26.67 -17.30
CA GLY A 33 -21.47 -25.61 -16.31
C GLY A 33 -20.29 -25.45 -15.35
N ARG A 34 -19.69 -26.56 -14.92
CA ARG A 34 -18.48 -26.55 -14.07
C ARG A 34 -17.28 -25.97 -14.81
N GLN A 35 -17.08 -26.36 -16.09
CA GLN A 35 -16.00 -25.82 -16.92
C GLN A 35 -16.14 -24.31 -17.12
N PHE A 36 -17.36 -23.83 -17.39
CA PHE A 36 -17.62 -22.40 -17.54
C PHE A 36 -17.26 -21.57 -16.29
N LEU A 37 -17.59 -22.07 -15.09
CA LEU A 37 -17.21 -21.41 -13.84
C LEU A 37 -15.69 -21.38 -13.64
N MET A 38 -14.98 -22.45 -14.00
CA MET A 38 -13.52 -22.48 -13.94
C MET A 38 -12.87 -21.50 -14.93
N ASP A 39 -13.38 -21.43 -16.16
CA ASP A 39 -12.88 -20.52 -17.20
C ASP A 39 -13.10 -19.03 -16.81
N GLN A 40 -14.18 -18.72 -16.11
CA GLN A 40 -14.48 -17.39 -15.56
C GLN A 40 -13.83 -17.12 -14.19
N ARG A 41 -12.99 -18.04 -13.67
CA ARG A 41 -12.35 -17.96 -12.34
C ARG A 41 -13.33 -17.76 -11.18
N VAL A 42 -14.52 -18.34 -11.29
CA VAL A 42 -15.56 -18.30 -10.26
C VAL A 42 -15.35 -19.44 -9.24
N HIS A 43 -15.33 -19.12 -7.95
CA HIS A 43 -15.18 -20.11 -6.90
C HIS A 43 -16.49 -20.88 -6.66
N ILE A 44 -16.42 -22.22 -6.59
CA ILE A 44 -17.58 -23.08 -6.41
C ILE A 44 -17.66 -23.52 -4.95
N ASN A 45 -18.71 -23.12 -4.24
CA ASN A 45 -18.95 -23.53 -2.86
C ASN A 45 -19.98 -24.67 -2.84
N GLU A 46 -19.53 -25.89 -2.55
CA GLU A 46 -20.41 -27.05 -2.41
C GLU A 46 -20.93 -27.17 -0.97
N TYR A 47 -22.24 -27.29 -0.80
CA TYR A 47 -22.84 -27.62 0.49
C TYR A 47 -22.32 -28.99 0.98
N PRO A 48 -21.76 -29.11 2.20
CA PRO A 48 -21.27 -30.39 2.67
C PRO A 48 -22.44 -31.36 2.93
N LEU A 49 -22.44 -32.47 2.19
CA LEU A 49 -23.23 -33.66 2.52
C LEU A 49 -22.67 -34.24 3.83
N ASN A 50 -23.42 -34.07 4.92
CA ASN A 50 -23.13 -34.68 6.22
C ASN A 50 -23.00 -36.21 6.09
N ASN A 51 -21.81 -36.75 6.32
CA ASN A 51 -21.65 -38.07 6.91
C ASN A 51 -20.76 -37.93 8.14
N GLY A 52 -21.31 -38.35 9.27
CA GLY A 52 -20.82 -38.00 10.60
C GLY A 52 -19.45 -38.57 10.93
N LYS A 53 -18.61 -37.69 11.48
CA LYS A 53 -17.76 -37.86 12.67
C LYS A 53 -17.11 -36.50 12.94
N ASP A 54 -16.71 -36.28 14.19
CA ASP A 54 -15.90 -35.14 14.65
C ASP A 54 -16.67 -33.91 15.16
N LYS A 55 -17.27 -34.10 16.34
CA LYS A 55 -17.71 -33.04 17.27
C LYS A 55 -16.54 -32.24 17.89
N ALA A 56 -15.37 -32.19 17.25
CA ALA A 56 -14.22 -31.39 17.69
C ALA A 56 -14.03 -30.10 16.86
N ASP A 57 -14.53 -30.04 15.61
CA ASP A 57 -14.30 -28.89 14.71
C ASP A 57 -15.41 -27.83 14.72
N ARG A 58 -16.55 -28.08 15.40
CA ARG A 58 -17.64 -27.10 15.45
C ARG A 58 -17.28 -25.82 16.20
N LYS A 59 -16.33 -25.86 17.14
CA LYS A 59 -15.82 -24.66 17.81
C LYS A 59 -14.82 -23.86 16.96
N LYS A 60 -14.31 -24.43 15.86
CA LYS A 60 -13.36 -23.75 14.97
C LYS A 60 -14.05 -23.12 13.76
N LYS A 61 -15.20 -23.66 13.33
CA LYS A 61 -15.94 -23.18 12.15
C LYS A 61 -16.91 -22.03 12.42
N GLU A 62 -17.49 -21.94 13.62
CA GLU A 62 -18.27 -20.75 14.03
C GLU A 62 -17.36 -19.50 14.13
N LEU A 63 -16.08 -19.68 14.53
CA LEU A 63 -15.07 -18.61 14.52
C LEU A 63 -14.59 -18.17 13.13
N MET A 64 -14.73 -18.99 12.10
CA MET A 64 -14.25 -18.64 10.74
C MET A 64 -15.32 -17.97 9.88
N THR A 65 -16.61 -18.20 10.18
CA THR A 65 -17.71 -17.72 9.33
C THR A 65 -18.24 -16.34 9.78
N GLU A 66 -18.01 -15.94 11.04
CA GLU A 66 -18.30 -14.58 11.52
C GLU A 66 -17.23 -13.54 11.12
N VAL A 67 -15.99 -13.97 10.85
CA VAL A 67 -14.86 -13.07 10.55
C VAL A 67 -14.93 -12.52 9.13
N GLU A 68 -15.29 -13.34 8.14
CA GLU A 68 -15.24 -12.93 6.72
C GLU A 68 -16.36 -11.95 6.30
N VAL A 69 -17.52 -11.95 6.97
CA VAL A 69 -18.64 -11.06 6.61
C VAL A 69 -18.49 -9.66 7.25
N GLN A 70 -17.76 -9.54 8.35
CA GLN A 70 -17.51 -8.25 9.01
C GLN A 70 -16.32 -7.47 8.40
N ASP A 71 -15.38 -8.17 7.74
CA ASP A 71 -14.15 -7.56 7.23
C ASP A 71 -14.28 -6.87 5.86
N ALA A 72 -15.24 -7.23 5.02
CA ALA A 72 -15.40 -6.63 3.69
C ALA A 72 -15.64 -5.10 3.72
N PRO A 73 -16.62 -4.57 4.49
CA PRO A 73 -16.83 -3.12 4.58
C PRO A 73 -15.66 -2.40 5.26
N LYS A 74 -14.95 -3.05 6.20
CA LYS A 74 -13.75 -2.51 6.85
C LYS A 74 -12.59 -2.38 5.86
N LYS A 75 -12.36 -3.38 5.00
CA LYS A 75 -11.32 -3.35 3.95
C LYS A 75 -11.57 -2.24 2.93
N GLU A 76 -12.83 -2.02 2.54
CA GLU A 76 -13.17 -0.93 1.62
C GLU A 76 -12.97 0.45 2.26
N ALA A 77 -13.34 0.60 3.54
CA ALA A 77 -13.08 1.80 4.32
C ALA A 77 -11.58 2.10 4.46
N ASN A 78 -10.76 1.08 4.76
CA ASN A 78 -9.30 1.19 4.89
C ASN A 78 -8.66 1.62 3.56
N LYS A 79 -9.08 1.03 2.44
CA LYS A 79 -8.61 1.45 1.11
C LYS A 79 -8.97 2.92 0.81
N LYS A 80 -10.21 3.33 1.10
CA LYS A 80 -10.63 4.72 0.92
C LYS A 80 -9.81 5.70 1.78
N GLN A 81 -9.57 5.35 3.03
CA GLN A 81 -8.77 6.16 3.96
C GLN A 81 -7.30 6.22 3.52
N PHE A 82 -6.72 5.12 3.05
CA PHE A 82 -5.40 5.11 2.43
C PHE A 82 -5.30 6.11 1.27
N TYR A 83 -6.22 6.05 0.30
CA TYR A 83 -6.21 7.00 -0.82
C TYR A 83 -6.41 8.45 -0.38
N ALA A 84 -7.21 8.70 0.65
CA ALA A 84 -7.36 10.04 1.22
C ALA A 84 -6.06 10.55 1.85
N LYS A 85 -5.35 9.71 2.61
CA LYS A 85 -4.04 10.05 3.18
C LYS A 85 -2.99 10.28 2.09
N VAL A 86 -2.96 9.47 1.04
CA VAL A 86 -2.07 9.68 -0.11
C VAL A 86 -2.36 11.03 -0.77
N LYS A 87 -3.62 11.39 -1.02
CA LYS A 87 -3.98 12.71 -1.57
C LYS A 87 -3.54 13.86 -0.65
N SER A 88 -3.69 13.69 0.67
CA SER A 88 -3.20 14.66 1.65
C SER A 88 -1.68 14.81 1.57
N MET A 89 -0.96 13.72 1.34
CA MET A 89 0.49 13.73 1.16
C MET A 89 0.90 14.44 -0.14
N GLU A 90 0.20 14.18 -1.25
CA GLU A 90 0.42 14.87 -2.53
C GLU A 90 0.26 16.39 -2.38
N ALA A 91 -0.76 16.85 -1.64
CA ALA A 91 -0.92 18.26 -1.32
C ALA A 91 0.22 18.80 -0.43
N LEU A 92 0.69 18.00 0.53
CA LEU A 92 1.81 18.37 1.40
C LEU A 92 3.14 18.51 0.63
N PHE A 93 3.39 17.65 -0.36
CA PHE A 93 4.52 17.81 -1.29
C PHE A 93 4.47 19.15 -2.03
N LEU A 94 3.30 19.50 -2.58
CA LEU A 94 3.11 20.76 -3.30
C LEU A 94 3.30 21.98 -2.38
N LEU A 95 2.74 21.93 -1.17
CA LEU A 95 2.91 22.99 -0.17
C LEU A 95 4.38 23.14 0.22
N THR A 96 5.07 22.02 0.47
CA THR A 96 6.50 22.01 0.81
C THR A 96 7.33 22.61 -0.31
N ALA A 97 7.06 22.25 -1.56
CA ALA A 97 7.75 22.81 -2.72
C ALA A 97 7.48 24.31 -2.90
N GLU A 98 6.23 24.77 -2.72
CA GLU A 98 5.88 26.19 -2.79
C GLU A 98 6.64 27.01 -1.74
N GLU A 99 6.73 26.50 -0.51
CA GLU A 99 7.44 27.19 0.56
C GLU A 99 8.95 27.27 0.28
N ILE A 100 9.54 26.18 -0.21
CA ILE A 100 10.98 26.11 -0.55
C ILE A 100 11.30 26.99 -1.77
N LEU A 101 10.39 27.08 -2.76
CA LEU A 101 10.58 27.83 -4.01
C LEU A 101 10.91 29.31 -3.78
N LYS A 102 10.51 29.86 -2.63
CA LYS A 102 10.83 31.23 -2.20
C LYS A 102 12.32 31.46 -1.93
N SER A 103 13.07 30.38 -1.70
CA SER A 103 14.48 30.42 -1.30
C SER A 103 15.39 29.59 -2.22
N ASP A 104 14.95 28.41 -2.66
CA ASP A 104 15.76 27.47 -3.42
C ASP A 104 14.92 26.79 -4.51
N VAL A 105 15.14 27.22 -5.76
CA VAL A 105 14.38 26.72 -6.92
C VAL A 105 14.73 25.26 -7.24
N PHE A 106 15.99 24.85 -7.07
CA PHE A 106 16.42 23.50 -7.42
C PHE A 106 15.91 22.49 -6.38
N LEU A 107 16.02 22.83 -5.09
CA LEU A 107 15.46 22.00 -4.04
C LEU A 107 13.93 21.87 -4.16
N ALA A 108 13.23 22.95 -4.51
CA ALA A 108 11.79 22.89 -4.76
C ALA A 108 11.45 21.96 -5.93
N GLN A 109 12.25 21.99 -7.01
CA GLN A 109 12.09 21.06 -8.13
C GLN A 109 12.34 19.61 -7.70
N ASP A 110 13.35 19.34 -6.88
CA ASP A 110 13.62 17.99 -6.37
C ASP A 110 12.44 17.46 -5.53
N VAL A 111 11.84 18.30 -4.67
CA VAL A 111 10.64 17.94 -3.90
C VAL A 111 9.44 17.66 -4.82
N ILE A 112 9.23 18.46 -5.88
CA ILE A 112 8.15 18.22 -6.86
C ILE A 112 8.35 16.88 -7.57
N HIS A 113 9.56 16.58 -8.01
CA HIS A 113 9.84 15.30 -8.64
C HIS A 113 9.61 14.15 -7.66
N LEU A 114 10.05 14.27 -6.40
CA LEU A 114 9.84 13.25 -5.39
C LEU A 114 8.35 13.01 -5.12
N GLY A 115 7.56 14.09 -5.08
CA GLY A 115 6.10 13.99 -4.96
C GLY A 115 5.46 13.21 -6.11
N LYS A 116 5.92 13.42 -7.36
CA LYS A 116 5.44 12.66 -8.53
C LYS A 116 5.82 11.18 -8.47
N GLU A 117 7.02 10.87 -8.00
CA GLU A 117 7.44 9.48 -7.76
C GLU A 117 6.56 8.83 -6.68
N PHE A 118 6.34 9.53 -5.56
CA PHE A 118 5.50 9.07 -4.46
C PHE A 118 4.04 8.82 -4.91
N SER A 119 3.46 9.68 -5.75
CA SER A 119 2.09 9.53 -6.27
C SER A 119 1.81 8.17 -6.91
N GLN A 120 2.84 7.47 -7.39
CA GLN A 120 2.72 6.16 -7.99
C GLN A 120 2.43 5.04 -6.99
N VAL A 121 2.49 5.33 -5.68
CA VAL A 121 2.06 4.42 -4.62
C VAL A 121 0.61 3.93 -4.81
N LYS A 122 -0.21 4.70 -5.52
CA LYS A 122 -1.58 4.34 -5.94
C LYS A 122 -1.64 3.18 -6.94
N ASN A 123 -0.53 2.89 -7.62
CA ASN A 123 -0.41 1.93 -8.73
C ASN A 123 0.46 0.71 -8.39
N VAL A 124 0.86 0.53 -7.13
CA VAL A 124 1.81 -0.53 -6.68
C VAL A 124 1.39 -1.96 -7.07
N LEU A 125 0.10 -2.20 -7.32
CA LEU A 125 -0.42 -3.51 -7.77
C LEU A 125 -0.61 -3.64 -9.29
N LYS A 126 -0.43 -2.55 -10.03
CA LYS A 126 -0.68 -2.50 -11.48
C LYS A 126 0.60 -2.50 -12.31
N GLU A 127 1.71 -2.02 -11.76
CA GLU A 127 2.96 -1.86 -12.49
C GLU A 127 4.17 -2.18 -11.59
N ASN A 128 4.97 -3.17 -11.98
CA ASN A 128 6.25 -3.53 -11.34
C ASN A 128 7.40 -2.59 -11.74
N THR A 129 7.10 -1.36 -12.16
CA THR A 129 8.11 -0.46 -12.70
C THR A 129 8.61 0.44 -11.58
N ILE A 130 9.83 0.21 -11.11
CA ILE A 130 10.57 1.16 -10.29
C ILE A 130 10.96 2.30 -11.25
N PRO A 131 10.38 3.51 -11.15
CA PRO A 131 10.86 4.62 -11.96
C PRO A 131 12.26 5.00 -11.52
N ASN A 132 13.03 5.55 -12.44
CA ASN A 132 14.29 6.24 -12.17
C ASN A 132 14.15 7.09 -10.91
N SER A 133 14.84 6.70 -9.83
CA SER A 133 14.76 7.38 -8.55
C SER A 133 15.64 8.64 -8.57
N LEU A 134 15.14 9.74 -8.00
CA LEU A 134 15.94 10.94 -7.71
C LEU A 134 17.10 10.70 -6.74
N TYR A 135 17.10 9.56 -6.06
CA TYR A 135 18.11 9.21 -5.09
C TYR A 135 19.47 8.97 -5.78
N LYS A 136 20.49 9.67 -5.29
CA LYS A 136 21.85 9.64 -5.87
C LYS A 136 22.83 8.74 -5.10
N GLY A 137 22.36 7.95 -4.15
CA GLY A 137 23.23 7.25 -3.20
C GLY A 137 23.80 8.18 -2.13
N CYS A 138 24.11 7.65 -0.94
CA CYS A 138 24.99 8.34 0.01
C CYS A 138 25.92 7.36 0.71
N THR A 139 26.93 7.86 1.43
CA THR A 139 27.93 7.01 2.10
C THR A 139 27.34 6.01 3.11
N GLY A 140 26.11 6.25 3.60
CA GLY A 140 25.42 5.36 4.55
C GLY A 140 24.31 4.50 3.93
N MET A 141 24.03 4.63 2.62
CA MET A 141 22.96 3.89 1.94
C MET A 141 23.28 3.74 0.43
N ASP A 142 23.30 2.51 -0.08
CA ASP A 142 23.40 2.26 -1.51
C ASP A 142 22.02 2.30 -2.20
N GLU A 143 22.02 2.31 -3.54
CA GLU A 143 20.79 2.35 -4.35
C GLU A 143 19.89 1.11 -4.16
N ASN A 144 20.45 -0.01 -3.70
CA ASN A 144 19.73 -1.27 -3.54
C ASN A 144 18.91 -1.34 -2.26
N HIS A 145 19.28 -0.55 -1.24
CA HIS A 145 18.62 -0.55 0.07
C HIS A 145 17.70 0.65 0.30
N ILE A 146 17.49 1.51 -0.70
CA ILE A 146 16.67 2.73 -0.57
C ILE A 146 15.23 2.49 -0.08
N CYS A 147 14.65 1.32 -0.33
CA CYS A 147 13.31 0.95 0.12
C CYS A 147 13.25 0.43 1.56
N ASN A 148 14.40 0.28 2.22
CA ASN A 148 14.46 -0.17 3.60
C ASN A 148 14.11 0.96 4.56
N GLU A 149 13.58 0.57 5.71
CA GLU A 149 13.40 1.47 6.82
C GLU A 149 14.76 1.80 7.44
N PHE A 150 15.00 3.09 7.63
CA PHE A 150 16.18 3.56 8.33
C PHE A 150 15.81 4.70 9.29
N ASP A 151 16.62 4.82 10.33
CA ASP A 151 16.56 5.93 11.27
C ASP A 151 16.93 7.26 10.59
N ASP A 152 16.72 8.36 11.29
CA ASP A 152 17.18 9.66 10.83
C ASP A 152 18.71 9.75 10.96
N CYS A 153 19.38 10.43 10.03
CA CYS A 153 20.83 10.63 10.12
C CYS A 153 21.24 11.39 11.40
N PHE A 154 20.37 12.25 11.89
CA PHE A 154 20.48 13.02 13.13
C PHE A 154 19.10 13.56 13.51
N GLU A 155 18.95 13.91 14.78
CA GLU A 155 17.73 14.53 15.29
C GLU A 155 17.63 15.99 14.85
N ILE A 156 16.44 16.42 14.41
CA ILE A 156 16.17 17.79 14.03
C ILE A 156 15.69 18.56 15.26
N THR A 157 16.60 19.31 15.86
CA THR A 157 16.38 20.14 17.05
C THR A 157 16.21 21.63 16.71
N GLU A 158 15.91 22.46 17.71
CA GLU A 158 15.81 23.91 17.60
C GLU A 158 17.07 24.58 17.03
N PHE A 159 18.26 23.99 17.20
CA PHE A 159 19.49 24.53 16.62
C PHE A 159 19.42 24.61 15.09
N HIS A 160 18.78 23.63 14.44
CA HIS A 160 18.69 23.59 12.98
C HIS A 160 17.79 24.70 12.44
N MET A 161 16.84 25.21 13.23
CA MET A 161 15.98 26.32 12.81
C MET A 161 16.75 27.64 12.69
N GLN A 162 17.89 27.77 13.37
CA GLN A 162 18.71 28.98 13.42
C GLN A 162 19.72 29.07 12.27
N LEU A 163 19.91 27.99 11.50
CA LEU A 163 20.81 27.95 10.35
C LEU A 163 20.28 28.80 9.20
N GLU A 164 21.16 29.23 8.30
CA GLU A 164 20.81 30.04 7.12
C GLU A 164 19.67 29.43 6.29
N ASN A 165 19.69 28.09 6.12
CA ASN A 165 18.64 27.33 5.44
C ASN A 165 17.71 26.58 6.41
N GLY A 166 17.62 27.02 7.66
CA GLY A 166 16.88 26.36 8.73
C GLY A 166 15.40 26.14 8.39
N ARG A 167 14.77 27.11 7.71
CA ARG A 167 13.37 26.96 7.27
C ARG A 167 13.17 25.77 6.33
N ASN A 168 14.08 25.56 5.38
CA ASN A 168 14.01 24.43 4.44
C ASN A 168 14.19 23.10 5.16
N ILE A 169 15.10 23.03 6.13
CA ILE A 169 15.29 21.84 6.98
C ILE A 169 13.98 21.47 7.70
N ILE A 170 13.33 22.44 8.34
CA ILE A 170 12.12 22.19 9.13
C ILE A 170 10.94 21.76 8.25
N ILE A 171 10.74 22.38 7.09
CA ILE A 171 9.63 22.01 6.20
C ILE A 171 9.84 20.61 5.61
N LEU A 172 11.07 20.29 5.17
CA LEU A 172 11.40 18.95 4.69
C LEU A 172 11.25 17.90 5.80
N HIS A 173 11.66 18.22 7.02
CA HIS A 173 11.49 17.34 8.17
C HIS A 173 10.00 17.10 8.47
N ARG A 174 9.16 18.14 8.41
CA ARG A 174 7.70 17.99 8.54
C ARG A 174 7.12 17.02 7.51
N LEU A 175 7.52 17.14 6.25
CA LEU A 175 7.11 16.23 5.19
C LEU A 175 7.61 14.80 5.46
N ARG A 176 8.86 14.64 5.93
CA ARG A 176 9.43 13.35 6.33
C ARG A 176 8.62 12.68 7.46
N CYS A 177 8.25 13.42 8.49
CA CYS A 177 7.42 12.90 9.59
C CYS A 177 6.04 12.45 9.12
N ALA A 178 5.39 13.24 8.26
CA ALA A 178 4.09 12.87 7.71
C ALA A 178 4.17 11.57 6.87
N LEU A 179 5.25 11.34 6.14
CA LEU A 179 5.49 10.07 5.43
C LEU A 179 5.67 8.90 6.40
N ARG A 180 6.38 9.09 7.53
CA ARG A 180 6.51 8.05 8.57
C ARG A 180 5.16 7.68 9.17
N GLU A 181 4.31 8.67 9.46
CA GLU A 181 2.93 8.44 9.91
C GLU A 181 2.10 7.65 8.90
N LEU A 182 2.26 7.93 7.60
CA LEU A 182 1.62 7.15 6.55
C LEU A 182 2.14 5.71 6.50
N GLY A 183 3.45 5.51 6.64
CA GLY A 183 4.07 4.19 6.71
C GLY A 183 3.50 3.35 7.86
N ALA A 184 3.46 3.93 9.08
CA ALA A 184 2.89 3.28 10.26
C ALA A 184 1.42 2.89 10.05
N TYR A 185 0.61 3.81 9.50
CA TYR A 185 -0.79 3.54 9.16
C TYR A 185 -0.94 2.36 8.19
N VAL A 186 -0.08 2.28 7.15
CA VAL A 186 -0.13 1.18 6.18
C VAL A 186 0.27 -0.14 6.83
N SER A 187 1.28 -0.13 7.69
CA SER A 187 1.71 -1.31 8.44
C SER A 187 0.58 -1.86 9.32
N GLU A 188 -0.09 -0.98 10.07
CA GLU A 188 -1.16 -1.37 11.00
C GLU A 188 -2.43 -1.86 10.29
N GLU A 189 -2.91 -1.12 9.28
CA GLU A 189 -4.23 -1.38 8.68
C GLU A 189 -4.24 -2.46 7.60
N PHE A 190 -3.06 -2.83 7.08
CA PHE A 190 -2.92 -3.82 6.00
C PHE A 190 -2.09 -5.05 6.42
N GLU A 191 -1.78 -5.20 7.71
CA GLU A 191 -1.12 -6.39 8.24
C GLU A 191 -1.96 -7.65 7.96
N GLY A 192 -1.33 -8.73 7.48
CA GLY A 192 -1.95 -10.04 7.29
C GLY A 192 -2.89 -10.24 6.09
N SER A 193 -3.48 -9.18 5.50
CA SER A 193 -4.51 -9.33 4.44
C SER A 193 -4.06 -9.05 3.01
N ASP A 194 -3.07 -8.15 2.82
CA ASP A 194 -2.60 -7.69 1.51
C ASP A 194 -1.07 -7.43 1.58
N GLY A 195 -0.31 -8.43 2.04
CA GLY A 195 1.10 -8.28 2.43
C GLY A 195 2.08 -7.86 1.33
N GLU A 196 1.75 -8.13 0.06
CA GLU A 196 2.55 -7.64 -1.09
C GLU A 196 2.27 -6.16 -1.37
N PHE A 197 0.99 -5.75 -1.30
CA PHE A 197 0.60 -4.35 -1.42
C PHE A 197 1.24 -3.50 -0.31
N SER A 198 1.08 -3.92 0.96
CA SER A 198 1.63 -3.18 2.08
C SER A 198 3.14 -3.06 1.99
N ARG A 199 3.85 -4.14 1.66
CA ARG A 199 5.31 -4.12 1.44
C ARG A 199 5.72 -3.17 0.31
N GLY A 200 5.03 -3.20 -0.82
CA GLY A 200 5.33 -2.32 -1.95
C GLY A 200 5.08 -0.84 -1.62
N VAL A 201 3.99 -0.55 -0.93
CA VAL A 201 3.65 0.81 -0.46
C VAL A 201 4.68 1.31 0.57
N ILE A 202 5.00 0.48 1.57
CA ILE A 202 6.00 0.80 2.60
C ILE A 202 7.36 1.05 1.95
N GLY A 203 7.78 0.21 1.00
CA GLY A 203 9.03 0.41 0.26
C GLY A 203 9.09 1.74 -0.47
N LYS A 204 7.97 2.21 -1.05
CA LYS A 204 7.88 3.53 -1.68
C LYS A 204 7.88 4.68 -0.67
N VAL A 205 7.20 4.52 0.46
CA VAL A 205 7.23 5.49 1.57
C VAL A 205 8.65 5.65 2.10
N ASN A 206 9.34 4.54 2.36
CA ASN A 206 10.73 4.52 2.83
C ASN A 206 11.68 5.16 1.82
N GLN A 207 11.52 4.86 0.54
CA GLN A 207 12.26 5.53 -0.54
C GLN A 207 12.11 7.05 -0.44
N SER A 208 10.89 7.58 -0.28
CA SER A 208 10.67 9.01 -0.12
C SER A 208 11.29 9.59 1.16
N ILE A 209 11.18 8.89 2.29
CA ILE A 209 11.79 9.28 3.58
C ILE A 209 13.32 9.37 3.45
N ASN A 210 13.93 8.40 2.79
CA ASN A 210 15.38 8.33 2.62
C ASN A 210 15.89 9.42 1.68
N THR A 211 15.19 9.72 0.59
CA THR A 211 15.51 10.86 -0.28
C THR A 211 15.39 12.19 0.46
N LEU A 212 14.32 12.40 1.24
CA LEU A 212 14.19 13.62 2.07
C LEU A 212 15.31 13.74 3.10
N SER A 213 15.73 12.62 3.69
CA SER A 213 16.84 12.61 4.64
C SER A 213 18.15 13.03 3.97
N GLN A 214 18.40 12.62 2.73
CA GLN A 214 19.55 13.09 1.95
C GLN A 214 19.47 14.59 1.64
N MET A 215 18.30 15.10 1.26
CA MET A 215 18.09 16.54 1.03
C MET A 215 18.41 17.33 2.31
N ILE A 216 17.87 16.90 3.46
CA ILE A 216 18.13 17.53 4.76
C ILE A 216 19.62 17.51 5.12
N CYS A 217 20.30 16.37 4.96
CA CYS A 217 21.74 16.28 5.23
C CYS A 217 22.56 17.24 4.38
N SER A 218 22.20 17.36 3.10
CA SER A 218 22.88 18.24 2.15
C SER A 218 22.74 19.71 2.55
N ILE A 219 21.54 20.11 3.03
CA ILE A 219 21.28 21.48 3.49
C ILE A 219 22.05 21.81 4.78
N VAL A 220 22.16 20.86 5.71
CA VAL A 220 22.92 21.04 6.96
C VAL A 220 24.43 21.16 6.71
N GLY A 221 24.91 20.80 5.51
CA GLY A 221 26.33 20.85 5.15
C GLY A 221 27.09 19.56 5.48
N GLY A 222 26.37 18.46 5.73
CA GLY A 222 26.96 17.14 5.92
C GLY A 222 27.53 16.61 4.61
N THR A 223 28.86 16.53 4.50
CA THR A 223 29.54 15.92 3.33
C THR A 223 29.58 14.39 3.39
N LYS A 224 29.23 13.81 4.54
CA LYS A 224 29.08 12.37 4.75
C LYS A 224 27.77 12.11 5.47
N CYS A 225 27.07 11.06 5.05
CA CYS A 225 25.91 10.55 5.78
C CYS A 225 26.37 10.06 7.15
N GLN A 226 25.66 10.45 8.22
CA GLN A 226 25.97 10.05 9.60
C GLN A 226 25.32 8.73 10.01
N LYS A 227 24.60 8.06 9.10
CA LYS A 227 24.17 6.67 9.30
C LYS A 227 25.40 5.77 9.23
N GLU A 228 25.85 5.35 10.41
CA GLU A 228 26.95 4.42 10.70
C GLU A 228 28.21 4.58 9.83
N SER A 229 29.20 5.30 10.38
CA SER A 229 30.61 4.91 10.23
C SER A 229 30.98 3.90 11.30
#